data_AF-A0A3P6SJL9-F1
#
_entry.id   AF-A0A3P6SJL9-F1
#
_cell.length_a   1.000
_cell.length_b   1.000
_cell.length_c   1.000
_cell.angle_alpha   90.00
_cell.angle_beta   90.00
_cell.angle_gamma   90.00
#
_symmetry.space_group_name_H-M   'P 1'
#
loop_
_entity.id
_entity.type
_entity.pdbx_description
1 polymer ?
#
loop_
_entity_poly.entity_id
_entity_poly.type
_entity_poly.pdbx_seq_one_letter_code
_entity_poly.pdbx_strand_id
1 'polypeptide(L)' 'MDVWQQILRKAGFSEGNEFEVQTYYDDTETMRIFRAAAGVLGLSIDDMWEMYGEFLITFACETGWEKMLACMANNLQVTF' A
#
# COMPACT_ATOMS: atom_id res chain seq x y z
N MET A 1 21.46 -0.47 0.13
CA MET A 1 20.33 0.30 0.67
C MET A 1 19.09 -0.50 0.37
N ASP A 2 18.27 -0.77 1.36
CA ASP A 2 17.03 -1.53 1.18
C ASP A 2 16.07 -0.78 0.23
N VAL A 3 15.29 -1.51 -0.58
CA VAL A 3 14.42 -0.93 -1.63
C VAL A 3 13.39 0.00 -1.00
N TRP A 4 12.83 -0.37 0.15
CA TRP A 4 11.86 0.45 0.87
C TRP A 4 12.46 1.80 1.30
N GLN A 5 13.69 1.78 1.84
CA GLN A 5 14.39 3.01 2.22
C GLN A 5 14.69 3.90 1.01
N GLN A 6 15.01 3.31 -0.14
CA GLN A 6 15.20 4.07 -1.37
C GLN A 6 13.90 4.77 -1.82
N ILE A 7 12.76 4.09 -1.70
CA ILE A 7 11.43 4.63 -2.01
C ILE A 7 11.10 5.80 -1.08
N LEU A 8 11.23 5.61 0.24
CA LEU A 8 10.95 6.65 1.24
C LEU A 8 11.82 7.89 1.01
N ARG A 9 13.12 7.71 0.78
CA ARG A 9 14.03 8.82 0.48
C ARG A 9 13.60 9.57 -0.79
N LYS A 10 13.20 8.85 -1.84
CA LYS A 10 12.75 9.45 -3.11
C LYS A 10 11.40 10.15 -2.98
N ALA A 11 10.53 9.68 -2.08
CA ALA A 11 9.24 10.31 -1.76
C ALA A 11 9.37 11.51 -0.80
N GLY A 12 10.56 11.76 -0.24
CA GLY A 12 10.86 12.91 0.61
C GLY A 12 10.74 12.65 2.11
N PHE A 13 10.75 11.39 2.54
CA PHE A 13 10.72 10.99 3.94
C PHE A 13 12.13 10.77 4.48
N SER A 14 12.32 11.09 5.75
CA SER A 14 13.57 10.87 6.49
C SER A 14 13.74 9.40 6.85
N GLU A 15 14.99 8.94 6.98
CA GLU A 15 15.27 7.62 7.59
C GLU A 15 14.75 7.61 9.04
N GLY A 16 13.98 6.57 9.39
CA GLY A 16 13.36 6.44 10.72
C GLY A 16 11.95 7.01 10.85
N ASN A 17 11.37 7.58 9.79
CA ASN A 17 9.93 7.90 9.80
C ASN A 17 9.10 6.61 9.81
N GLU A 18 8.36 6.39 10.89
CA GLU A 18 7.37 5.33 11.02
C GLU A 18 5.97 5.89 10.73
N PHE A 19 5.10 5.06 10.15
CA PHE A 19 3.71 5.42 9.89
C PHE A 19 2.83 4.84 11.00
N GLU A 20 2.05 5.70 11.65
CA GLU A 20 1.15 5.31 12.73
C GLU A 20 -0.28 5.14 12.20
N VAL A 21 -0.90 3.98 12.44
CA VAL A 21 -2.24 3.66 11.93
C VAL A 21 -3.33 4.64 12.38
N GLN A 22 -3.17 5.25 13.57
CA GLN A 22 -4.15 6.17 14.15
C GLN A 22 -3.90 7.64 13.81
N THR A 23 -2.96 7.91 12.90
CA THR A 23 -2.60 9.26 12.49
C THR A 23 -3.17 9.55 11.11
N TYR A 24 -3.80 10.72 10.98
CA TYR A 24 -4.21 11.23 9.68
C TYR A 24 -3.00 11.77 8.93
N TYR A 25 -2.85 11.33 7.68
CA TYR A 25 -1.86 11.85 6.74
C TYR A 25 -2.59 12.43 5.53
N ASP A 26 -1.99 13.45 4.92
CA ASP A 26 -2.52 14.02 3.69
C ASP A 26 -2.36 13.02 2.53
N ASP A 27 -3.39 12.88 1.69
CA ASP A 27 -3.36 11.95 0.56
C ASP A 27 -2.15 12.16 -0.37
N THR A 28 -1.61 13.38 -0.44
CA THR A 28 -0.40 13.69 -1.21
C THR A 28 0.83 12.91 -0.73
N GLU A 29 0.88 12.47 0.53
CA GLU A 29 1.93 11.62 1.08
C GLU A 29 1.87 10.24 0.43
N THR A 30 0.71 9.59 0.48
CA THR A 30 0.45 8.29 -0.16
C THR A 30 0.75 8.36 -1.67
N MET A 31 0.27 9.41 -2.34
CA MET A 31 0.51 9.61 -3.78
C MET A 31 2.01 9.76 -4.11
N ARG A 32 2.81 10.39 -3.24
CA ARG A 32 4.27 10.49 -3.42
C ARG A 32 4.96 9.14 -3.25
N ILE A 33 4.57 8.36 -2.25
CA ILE A 33 5.14 7.02 -2.01
C ILE A 33 4.90 6.11 -3.21
N PHE A 34 3.67 6.05 -3.71
CA PHE A 34 3.32 5.19 -4.86
C PHE A 34 4.07 5.59 -6.14
N ARG A 35 4.18 6.89 -6.42
CA ARG A 35 4.98 7.38 -7.57
C ARG A 35 6.46 7.07 -7.42
N ALA A 36 7.01 7.21 -6.22
CA ALA A 36 8.40 6.86 -5.94
C ALA A 36 8.63 5.35 -6.10
N ALA A 37 7.73 4.52 -5.58
CA ALA A 37 7.76 3.06 -5.69
C ALA A 37 7.70 2.60 -7.14
N ALA A 38 6.72 3.06 -7.91
CA ALA A 38 6.60 2.76 -9.34
C ALA A 38 7.91 3.11 -10.09
N GLY A 39 8.46 4.29 -9.85
CA GLY A 39 9.70 4.73 -10.47
C GLY A 39 10.98 4.05 -9.96
N VAL A 40 10.98 3.39 -8.81
CA VAL A 40 12.11 2.58 -8.31
C VAL A 40 12.02 1.14 -8.84
N LEU A 41 10.80 0.59 -8.89
CA LEU A 41 10.52 -0.77 -9.34
C LEU A 41 10.42 -0.89 -10.86
N GLY A 42 10.36 0.23 -11.59
CA GLY A 42 10.26 0.24 -13.05
C GLY A 42 8.87 -0.12 -13.57
N LEU A 43 7.84 0.16 -12.76
CA LEU A 43 6.43 -0.14 -13.06
C LEU A 43 5.68 1.12 -13.45
N SER A 44 4.54 0.96 -14.12
CA SER A 44 3.60 2.07 -14.24
C SER A 44 2.95 2.38 -12.89
N ILE A 45 2.41 3.60 -12.75
CA ILE A 45 1.68 3.96 -11.53
C ILE A 45 0.40 3.14 -11.38
N ASP A 46 -0.24 2.77 -12.50
CA ASP A 46 -1.47 2.00 -12.51
C ASP A 46 -1.20 0.55 -12.05
N ASP A 47 -0.13 -0.07 -12.54
CA ASP A 47 0.30 -1.41 -12.08
C ASP A 47 0.61 -1.41 -10.58
N MET A 48 1.23 -0.34 -10.07
CA MET A 48 1.52 -0.20 -8.64
C MET A 48 0.24 -0.15 -7.79
N TRP A 49 -0.80 0.53 -8.27
CA TRP A 49 -2.09 0.60 -7.60
C TRP A 49 -2.83 -0.73 -7.63
N GLU A 50 -2.81 -1.42 -8.77
CA GLU A 50 -3.46 -2.73 -8.92
C GLU A 50 -2.85 -3.76 -7.96
N MET A 51 -1.51 -3.87 -7.93
CA MET A 51 -0.80 -4.76 -7.01
C MET A 51 -1.08 -4.41 -5.54
N TYR A 52 -1.19 -3.12 -5.20
CA TYR A 52 -1.57 -2.73 -3.85
C TYR A 52 -2.98 -3.16 -3.49
N GLY A 53 -3.94 -3.07 -4.42
CA GLY A 53 -5.29 -3.56 -4.23
C GLY A 53 -5.32 -5.06 -3.92
N GLU A 54 -4.59 -5.85 -4.69
CA GLU A 54 -4.46 -7.29 -4.47
C GLU A 54 -3.83 -7.60 -3.09
N PHE A 55 -2.74 -6.92 -2.76
CA PHE A 55 -2.10 -7.03 -1.45
C PHE A 55 -3.05 -6.67 -0.31
N LEU A 56 -3.80 -5.57 -0.43
CA LEU A 56 -4.69 -5.07 0.62
C LEU A 56 -5.78 -6.09 0.96
N ILE A 57 -6.40 -6.71 -0.04
CA ILE A 57 -7.42 -7.75 0.17
C ILE A 57 -6.80 -8.97 0.86
N THR A 58 -5.65 -9.43 0.39
CA THR A 58 -4.94 -10.58 0.97
C THR A 58 -4.55 -10.29 2.42
N PHE A 59 -3.95 -9.13 2.67
CA PHE A 59 -3.54 -8.68 4.00
C PHE A 59 -4.74 -8.56 4.95
N ALA A 60 -5.85 -7.99 4.50
CA ALA A 60 -7.06 -7.87 5.31
C ALA A 60 -7.64 -9.25 5.69
N CYS A 61 -7.64 -10.22 4.77
CA CYS A 61 -8.02 -11.60 5.07
C CYS A 61 -7.09 -12.24 6.11
N GLU A 62 -5.77 -12.11 5.93
CA GLU A 62 -4.77 -12.74 6.82
C GLU A 62 -4.70 -12.11 8.21
N THR A 63 -5.06 -10.83 8.34
CA THR A 63 -5.00 -10.09 9.63
C THR A 63 -6.34 -10.06 10.38
N GLY A 64 -7.32 -10.85 9.96
CA GLY A 64 -8.58 -11.05 10.68
C GLY A 64 -9.68 -10.04 10.37
N TRP A 65 -9.54 -9.26 9.30
CA TRP A 65 -10.57 -8.32 8.82
C TRP A 65 -11.58 -8.97 7.87
N GLU A 66 -11.60 -10.29 7.76
CA GLU A 66 -12.55 -11.08 6.94
C GLU A 66 -14.02 -10.68 7.18
N LYS A 67 -14.40 -10.39 8.43
CA LYS A 67 -15.77 -10.00 8.77
C LYS A 67 -16.12 -8.62 8.23
N MET A 68 -15.16 -7.70 8.23
CA MET A 68 -15.34 -6.38 7.62
C MET A 68 -15.52 -6.53 6.10
N LEU A 69 -14.67 -7.35 5.45
CA LEU A 69 -14.78 -7.62 4.02
C LEU A 69 -16.13 -8.24 3.65
N ALA A 70 -16.60 -9.23 4.42
CA ALA A 70 -17.89 -9.88 4.22
C ALA A 70 -19.09 -8.93 4.38
N CYS A 71 -18.97 -7.87 5.18
CA CYS A 71 -19.98 -6.82 5.30
C CYS A 71 -20.03 -5.91 4.06
N MET A 72 -18.93 -5.77 3.31
CA MET A 72 -18.86 -4.91 2.12
C MET A 72 -19.46 -5.61 0.90
N ALA A 73 -19.26 -6.92 0.77
CA ALA A 73 -19.88 -7.74 -0.26
C ALA A 73 -19.86 -9.22 0.14
N ASN A 74 -20.91 -9.96 -0.20
CA ASN A 74 -21.07 -11.38 0.15
C ASN A 74 -20.60 -12.35 -0.95
N ASN A 75 -19.99 -11.83 -2.02
CA ASN A 75 -19.57 -12.59 -3.20
C ASN A 75 -18.08 -12.43 -3.52
N LEU A 76 -17.28 -11.91 -2.58
CA LEU A 76 -15.84 -11.80 -2.75
C LEU A 76 -15.24 -13.21 -2.88
N GLN A 77 -14.68 -13.53 -4.04
CA GLN A 77 -13.93 -14.77 -4.27
C GLN A 77 -12.44 -14.45 -4.25
N VAL A 78 -11.71 -15.02 -3.29
CA VAL A 78 -10.26 -14.98 -3.30
C VAL A 78 -9.81 -15.86 -4.47
N THR A 79 -9.22 -15.24 -5.49
CA THR A 79 -8.68 -15.96 -6.65
C THR A 79 -7.21 -16.25 -6.33
N PHE A 80 -6.86 -17.53 -6.23
CA PHE A 80 -5.49 -18.01 -5.97
C PHE A 80 -4.75 -18.31 -7.28
#